data_AF-A0A3C8CBH1-F1
#
_entry.id   AF-A0A3C8CBH1-F1
#
_cell.length_a   1.000
_cell.length_b   1.000
_cell.length_c   1.000
_cell.angle_alpha   90.00
_cell.angle_beta   90.00
_cell.angle_gamma   90.00
#
_symmetry.space_group_name_H-M   'P 1'
#
loop_
_entity.id
_entity.type
_entity.pdbx_description
1 polymer ?
#
loop_
_entity_poly.entity_id
_entity_poly.type
_entity_poly.pdbx_seq_one_letter_code
_entity_poly.pdbx_strand_id
1 'polypeptide(L)' 'LRLALAQVNSLVGGFKANAESVKSICTQARKMGADIVLFPELMLTGYPPEDLLFKKSFIEDCR' A
#
# COMPACT_ATOMS: atom_id res chain seq x y z
N LEU A 1 -9.29 -13.75 -16.52
CA LEU A 1 -8.67 -12.62 -15.80
C LEU A 1 -9.61 -12.16 -14.69
N ARG A 2 -9.19 -12.24 -13.43
CA ARG A 2 -9.94 -11.81 -12.24
C ARG A 2 -9.15 -10.71 -11.51
N LEU A 3 -9.83 -9.61 -11.21
CA LEU A 3 -9.25 -8.45 -10.54
C LEU A 3 -9.76 -8.39 -9.10
N ALA A 4 -8.86 -8.08 -8.16
CA ALA A 4 -9.20 -7.72 -6.79
C ALA A 4 -8.95 -6.22 -6.57
N LEU A 5 -9.95 -5.51 -6.07
CA LEU A 5 -9.83 -4.10 -5.69
C LEU A 5 -9.65 -4.03 -4.18
N ALA A 6 -8.45 -3.68 -3.74
CA ALA A 6 -8.11 -3.56 -2.32
C ALA A 6 -8.54 -2.19 -1.79
N GLN A 7 -9.79 -2.06 -1.36
CA GLN A 7 -10.26 -0.85 -0.72
C GLN A 7 -9.86 -0.84 0.76
N VAL A 8 -8.78 -0.15 1.09
CA VAL A 8 -8.18 -0.13 2.42
C VAL A 8 -7.66 1.26 2.79
N ASN A 9 -7.53 1.49 4.10
CA ASN A 9 -6.95 2.73 4.62
C ASN A 9 -5.45 2.55 4.87
N SER A 10 -4.64 3.36 4.20
CA SER A 10 -3.21 3.50 4.48
C SER A 10 -2.96 4.49 5.61
N LEU A 11 -1.89 4.28 6.38
CA LEU A 11 -1.40 5.24 7.38
C LEU A 11 -0.28 6.09 6.77
N VAL A 12 -0.38 7.42 6.81
CA VAL A 12 0.70 8.32 6.37
C VAL A 12 1.96 8.09 7.22
N GLY A 13 3.08 7.78 6.59
CA GLY A 13 4.35 7.40 7.25
C GLY A 13 4.34 6.00 7.90
N GLY A 14 3.24 5.24 7.76
CA GLY A 14 3.08 3.91 8.31
C GLY A 14 3.73 2.80 7.48
N PHE A 15 4.94 3.00 6.96
CA PHE A 15 5.56 2.15 5.92
C PHE A 15 5.47 0.64 6.21
N LYS A 16 5.89 0.23 7.41
CA LYS A 16 5.84 -1.18 7.82
C LYS A 16 4.41 -1.71 7.90
N ALA A 17 3.50 -0.95 8.50
CA ALA A 17 2.10 -1.37 8.65
C ALA A 17 1.40 -1.47 7.28
N ASN A 18 1.64 -0.50 6.40
CA ASN A 18 1.10 -0.48 5.04
C ASN A 18 1.64 -1.64 4.20
N ALA A 19 2.96 -1.93 4.29
CA ALA A 19 3.58 -3.05 3.59
C ALA A 19 3.03 -4.41 4.07
N GLU A 20 2.85 -4.60 5.38
CA GLU A 20 2.24 -5.82 5.91
C GLU A 20 0.76 -5.96 5.50
N SER A 21 0.02 -4.84 5.42
CA SER A 21 -1.34 -4.82 4.89
C SER A 21 -1.37 -5.30 3.43
N VAL A 22 -0.49 -4.75 2.57
CA VAL A 22 -0.36 -5.17 1.16
C VAL A 22 -0.05 -6.67 1.05
N LYS A 23 0.89 -7.20 1.84
CA LYS A 23 1.23 -8.63 1.84
C LYS A 23 0.05 -9.51 2.24
N SER A 24 -0.68 -9.12 3.29
CA SER A 24 -1.88 -9.83 3.75
C SER A 24 -2.96 -9.87 2.67
N ILE A 25 -3.24 -8.73 2.05
CA ILE A 25 -4.26 -8.60 1.00
C ILE A 25 -3.88 -9.40 -0.24
N CYS A 26 -2.62 -9.35 -0.68
CA CYS A 26 -2.13 -10.18 -1.79
C CYS A 26 -2.31 -11.67 -1.50
N THR A 27 -2.06 -12.11 -0.26
CA THR A 27 -2.28 -13.50 0.17
C THR A 27 -3.76 -13.87 0.11
N GLN A 28 -4.65 -12.99 0.57
CA GLN A 28 -6.10 -13.21 0.51
C GLN A 28 -6.62 -13.23 -0.94
N ALA A 29 -6.21 -12.26 -1.76
CA ALA A 29 -6.61 -12.17 -3.16
C ALA A 29 -6.16 -13.39 -3.97
N ARG A 30 -4.95 -13.91 -3.71
CA ARG A 30 -4.48 -15.16 -4.30
C ARG A 30 -5.38 -16.35 -3.94
N LYS A 31 -5.80 -16.47 -2.66
CA LYS A 31 -6.74 -17.52 -2.23
C LYS A 31 -8.11 -17.40 -2.90
N MET A 32 -8.52 -16.19 -3.28
CA MET A 32 -9.76 -15.92 -4.03
C MET A 32 -9.60 -16.10 -5.56
N GLY A 33 -8.41 -16.50 -6.02
CA GLY A 33 -8.10 -16.71 -7.43
C GLY A 33 -8.01 -15.41 -8.24
N ALA A 34 -7.60 -14.30 -7.62
CA ALA A 34 -7.32 -13.06 -8.35
C ALA A 34 -5.98 -13.15 -9.10
N ASP A 35 -5.98 -12.65 -10.33
CA ASP A 35 -4.78 -12.55 -11.17
C ASP A 35 -4.04 -11.22 -10.93
N ILE A 36 -4.78 -10.15 -10.61
CA ILE A 36 -4.25 -8.80 -10.36
C ILE A 36 -4.93 -8.22 -9.13
N VAL A 37 -4.17 -7.54 -8.30
CA VAL A 37 -4.66 -6.75 -7.16
C VAL A 37 -4.34 -5.28 -7.41
N LEU A 38 -5.35 -4.42 -7.31
CA LEU A 38 -5.18 -2.97 -7.39
C LEU A 38 -5.30 -2.38 -5.98
N PHE A 39 -4.38 -1.48 -5.65
CA PHE A 39 -4.33 -0.77 -4.38
C PHE A 39 -4.61 0.73 -4.58
N PRO A 40 -4.98 1.46 -3.51
CA PRO A 40 -5.11 2.91 -3.57
C PRO A 40 -3.78 3.58 -3.93
N GLU A 41 -3.88 4.80 -4.44
CA GLU A 41 -2.71 5.65 -4.70
C GLU A 41 -1.87 5.83 -3.44
N LEU A 42 -0.55 5.80 -3.60
CA LEU A 42 0.41 5.99 -2.51
C LEU A 42 0.22 5.04 -1.31
N MET A 43 -0.28 3.81 -1.53
CA MET A 43 -0.57 2.83 -0.47
C MET A 43 0.57 2.62 0.54
N LEU A 44 1.84 2.63 0.10
CA LEU A 44 2.99 2.39 0.97
C LEU A 44 3.33 3.58 1.87
N THR A 45 3.30 4.80 1.32
CA THR A 45 3.58 6.04 2.06
C THR A 45 2.36 6.54 2.83
N GLY A 46 1.16 6.20 2.38
CA GLY A 46 -0.12 6.82 2.74
C GLY A 46 -0.45 8.06 1.92
N TYR A 47 -1.73 8.42 1.88
CA TYR A 47 -2.26 9.59 1.17
C TYR A 47 -3.17 10.46 2.06
N PRO A 48 -3.08 11.80 1.99
CA PRO A 48 -2.04 12.57 1.29
C PRO A 48 -0.77 12.68 2.16
N PRO A 49 0.44 12.53 1.59
CA PRO A 49 1.69 12.74 2.33
C PRO A 49 2.14 14.21 2.40
N GLU A 50 1.59 15.07 1.53
CA GLU A 50 1.89 16.51 1.47
C GLU A 50 3.41 16.80 1.51
N ASP A 51 3.84 17.72 2.38
CA ASP A 51 5.23 18.18 2.49
C ASP A 51 6.22 17.09 2.93
N LEU A 52 5.74 15.94 3.40
CA LEU A 52 6.62 14.82 3.76
C LEU A 52 7.39 14.31 2.54
N LEU A 53 6.85 14.46 1.32
CA LEU A 53 7.54 14.09 0.10
C LEU A 53 8.79 14.94 -0.18
N PHE A 54 8.91 16.13 0.42
CA PHE A 54 10.12 16.96 0.32
C PHE A 54 11.20 16.57 1.34
N LYS A 55 10.90 15.70 2.30
CA LYS A 55 11.87 15.23 3.30
C LYS A 55 12.59 14.00 2.79
N LYS A 56 13.91 14.11 2.55
CA LYS A 56 14.75 12.99 2.10
C LYS A 56 14.62 11.77 3.01
N SER A 57 14.56 11.97 4.32
CA SER A 57 14.40 10.89 5.30
C SER A 57 13.10 10.12 5.09
N PHE A 58 11.99 10.80 4.78
CA PHE A 58 10.69 10.14 4.54
C PHE A 58 10.74 9.23 3.31
N ILE A 59 11.46 9.64 2.26
CA ILE A 59 11.66 8.83 1.05
C ILE A 59 12.60 7.65 1.33
N GLU A 60 13.64 7.87 2.13
CA GLU A 60 14.59 6.82 2.54
C GLU A 60 13.93 5.77 3.43
N ASP A 61 13.04 6.18 4.34
CA ASP A 61 12.27 5.30 5.23
C ASP A 61 11.22 4.45 4.47
N CYS A 62 10.82 4.85 3.26
CA CYS A 62 9.85 4.14 2.41
C CYS A 62 10.49 3.08 1.48
N ARG A 63 11.78 2.80 1.61
CA ARG A 63 12.46 1.76 0.81
C ARG A 63 12.33 0.37 1.43
#